data_AF-A0A014NTV4-F1
#
_entry.id   AF-A0A014NTV4-F1
#
_cell.length_a   1.000
_cell.length_b   1.000
_cell.length_c   1.000
_cell.angle_alpha   90.00
_cell.angle_beta   90.00
_cell.angle_gamma   90.00
#
_symmetry.space_group_name_H-M   'P 1'
#
loop_
_entity.id
_entity.type
_entity.pdbx_description
1 polymer ?
#
loop_
_entity_poly.entity_id
_entity_poly.type
_entity_poly.pdbx_seq_one_letter_code
_entity_poly.pdbx_strand_id
1 'polypeptide(L)'
;MSSNPSPGVTTAFLFPGQGGFDGEALRRAKERHPQIGRVFERLDTVTEELYGSRISEVLFGERKADLRDLLDNDPWASQVAIYGAGLAAHEILAAQGVAPDVLAGHSLGEITALVAAGAFSVEDGVRIVAQRVAVIERQGGVDGRMVALAASAERTRKLLDLVDEPLLAVATENHDEQTVVSGPAGILDRVVAIAGQLDVGAIEIDTPFPFHTPALAPAAPEFAAYVTKLDQRPLNRPVYSPILQRYYEPGDDLAELLAEHFTRPVRFAAAVRHLRETGAEVFVEAGGRAALSKLVAKVTDGSAVRSLPTLAVTGGRLALDGTLDALREAGLAAPERGGLAELLAPSVPADVFAAYWSERGHMVLELVRTELDAFRKSTEGGGAEPGSQPAAAVEPEPAAEAAPAPAPETPAAPAAPASGSRPEGYGRDQLFGELRTLYAEALEYPEDVFEDEVQLEAELGVDSVKQVELLSRVSSRYGLPPRESGFRLATYNTMGKITDFVLQQLNDHGAHTPASATG
;
A
#
# COMPACT_ATOMS: atom_id res chain seq x y z
N MET A 1 4.12 31.21 32.41
CA MET A 1 3.78 30.71 31.07
C MET A 1 3.67 29.21 31.19
N SER A 2 2.44 28.69 31.33
CA SER A 2 2.19 27.26 31.43
C SER A 2 2.05 26.73 30.01
N SER A 3 3.11 26.12 29.49
CA SER A 3 3.09 25.41 28.22
C SER A 3 2.40 24.06 28.44
N ASN A 4 1.09 24.00 28.18
CA ASN A 4 0.50 22.71 27.84
C ASN A 4 1.12 22.29 26.50
N PRO A 5 1.74 21.10 26.38
CA PRO A 5 2.02 20.57 25.06
C PRO A 5 0.67 20.36 24.37
N SER A 6 0.49 20.96 23.20
CA SER A 6 -0.51 20.48 22.25
C SER A 6 -0.33 18.95 22.15
N PRO A 7 -1.40 18.14 22.23
CA PRO A 7 -1.24 16.70 22.12
C PRO A 7 -0.47 16.41 20.83
N GLY A 8 0.75 15.91 20.98
CA GLY A 8 1.65 15.65 19.85
C GLY A 8 0.99 14.64 18.93
N VAL A 9 1.06 14.88 17.62
CA VAL A 9 0.62 13.90 16.63
C VAL A 9 1.51 12.69 16.82
N THR A 10 0.99 11.53 17.25
CA THR A 10 1.81 10.33 17.46
C THR A 10 1.59 9.33 16.33
N THR A 11 0.32 9.16 15.91
CA THR A 11 -0.07 8.18 14.91
C THR A 11 -0.68 8.86 13.68
N ALA A 12 -0.12 8.58 12.50
CA ALA A 12 -0.65 9.02 11.22
C ALA A 12 -1.16 7.82 10.42
N PHE A 13 -2.42 7.85 9.97
CA PHE A 13 -2.89 6.88 8.97
C PHE A 13 -2.71 7.46 7.58
N LEU A 14 -2.18 6.64 6.69
CA LEU A 14 -1.88 6.96 5.31
C LEU A 14 -2.77 6.14 4.39
N PHE A 15 -3.46 6.79 3.46
CA PHE A 15 -4.27 6.14 2.45
C PHE A 15 -3.57 6.18 1.09
N PRO A 16 -3.30 5.02 0.46
CA PRO A 16 -2.62 4.97 -0.82
C PRO A 16 -3.50 5.48 -1.96
N GLY A 17 -2.84 5.99 -3.00
CA GLY A 17 -3.46 6.40 -4.25
C GLY A 17 -3.38 5.31 -5.32
N GLN A 18 -3.34 5.75 -6.58
CA GLN A 18 -3.18 4.89 -7.75
C GLN A 18 -2.02 3.90 -7.58
N GLY A 19 -2.22 2.65 -7.99
CA GLY A 19 -1.26 1.56 -7.81
C GLY A 19 -1.32 0.90 -6.42
N GLY A 20 -2.18 1.38 -5.50
CA GLY A 20 -2.42 0.77 -4.19
C GLY A 20 -3.37 -0.43 -4.19
N PHE A 21 -3.85 -0.85 -5.36
CA PHE A 21 -4.75 -2.00 -5.50
C PHE A 21 -3.98 -3.32 -5.48
N ASP A 22 -4.47 -4.27 -4.69
CA ASP A 22 -4.05 -5.66 -4.74
C ASP A 22 -5.26 -6.56 -4.50
N GLY A 23 -5.70 -7.24 -5.57
CA GLY A 23 -6.89 -8.08 -5.51
C GLY A 23 -6.73 -9.32 -4.64
N GLU A 24 -5.51 -9.87 -4.55
CA GLU A 24 -5.25 -11.06 -3.75
C GLU A 24 -5.22 -10.72 -2.25
N ALA A 25 -4.55 -9.61 -1.90
CA ALA A 25 -4.61 -9.02 -0.57
C ALA A 25 -6.04 -8.80 -0.11
N LEU A 26 -6.85 -8.15 -0.96
CA LEU A 26 -8.22 -7.80 -0.63
C LEU A 26 -9.11 -9.05 -0.48
N ARG A 27 -8.94 -10.07 -1.33
CA ARG A 27 -9.64 -11.35 -1.23
C ARG A 27 -9.33 -12.07 0.08
N ARG A 28 -8.04 -12.16 0.45
CA ARG A 28 -7.62 -12.74 1.74
C ARG A 28 -8.17 -11.96 2.93
N ALA A 29 -8.18 -10.62 2.85
CA ALA A 29 -8.75 -9.77 3.88
C ALA A 29 -10.25 -10.03 4.04
N LYS A 30 -10.98 -10.18 2.93
CA LYS A 30 -12.42 -10.49 2.91
C LYS A 30 -12.76 -11.81 3.60
N GLU A 31 -11.90 -12.83 3.47
CA GLU A 31 -12.09 -14.13 4.12
C GLU A 31 -12.02 -14.05 5.65
N ARG A 32 -11.25 -13.10 6.20
CA ARG A 32 -10.98 -13.00 7.65
C ARG A 32 -11.70 -11.86 8.34
N HIS A 33 -11.99 -10.78 7.63
CA HIS A 33 -12.48 -9.54 8.22
C HIS A 33 -13.83 -9.12 7.61
N PRO A 34 -14.94 -9.21 8.38
CA PRO A 34 -16.28 -8.86 7.88
C PRO A 34 -16.44 -7.37 7.53
N GLN A 35 -15.55 -6.51 8.02
CA GLN A 35 -15.43 -5.09 7.65
C GLN A 35 -15.33 -4.92 6.13
N ILE A 36 -14.58 -5.79 5.45
CA ILE A 36 -14.41 -5.75 4.00
C ILE A 36 -15.78 -5.92 3.34
N GLY A 37 -16.54 -6.95 3.73
CA GLY A 37 -17.89 -7.16 3.19
C GLY A 37 -18.82 -5.97 3.41
N ARG A 38 -18.87 -5.42 4.63
CA ARG A 38 -19.74 -4.27 4.95
C ARG A 38 -19.41 -3.01 4.16
N VAL A 39 -18.12 -2.68 4.02
CA VAL A 39 -17.71 -1.53 3.21
C VAL A 39 -18.08 -1.77 1.75
N PHE A 40 -17.79 -2.95 1.21
CA PHE A 40 -18.05 -3.26 -0.19
C PHE A 40 -19.55 -3.35 -0.53
N GLU A 41 -20.43 -3.75 0.40
CA GLU A 41 -21.88 -3.67 0.22
C GLU A 41 -22.37 -2.21 0.04
N ARG A 42 -21.77 -1.27 0.78
CA ARG A 42 -22.08 0.16 0.63
C ARG A 42 -21.57 0.72 -0.70
N LEU A 43 -20.38 0.28 -1.12
CA LEU A 43 -19.84 0.62 -2.44
C LEU A 43 -20.73 0.08 -3.56
N ASP A 44 -21.12 -1.20 -3.48
CA ASP A 44 -21.96 -1.87 -4.47
C ASP A 44 -23.27 -1.13 -4.71
N THR A 45 -23.89 -0.59 -3.65
CA THR A 45 -25.13 0.17 -3.76
C THR A 45 -24.99 1.34 -4.75
N VAL A 46 -23.85 2.03 -4.73
CA VAL A 46 -23.58 3.17 -5.60
C VAL A 46 -23.05 2.73 -6.96
N THR A 47 -22.21 1.69 -7.02
CA THR A 47 -21.66 1.25 -8.32
C THR A 47 -22.72 0.56 -9.18
N GLU A 48 -23.68 -0.14 -8.58
CA GLU A 48 -24.84 -0.69 -9.29
C GLU A 48 -25.71 0.44 -9.86
N GLU A 49 -25.91 1.53 -9.11
CA GLU A 49 -26.62 2.72 -9.57
C GLU A 49 -25.92 3.38 -10.77
N LEU A 50 -24.59 3.58 -10.69
CA LEU A 50 -23.84 4.37 -11.67
C LEU A 50 -23.41 3.56 -12.90
N TYR A 51 -23.10 2.27 -12.74
CA TYR A 51 -22.48 1.42 -13.76
C TYR A 51 -23.30 0.18 -14.10
N GLY A 52 -24.43 -0.06 -13.40
CA GLY A 52 -25.21 -1.29 -13.56
C GLY A 52 -24.45 -2.56 -13.13
N SER A 53 -23.35 -2.41 -12.39
CA SER A 53 -22.46 -3.49 -11.97
C SER A 53 -21.98 -3.27 -10.54
N ARG A 54 -21.92 -4.34 -9.76
CA ARG A 54 -21.44 -4.32 -8.38
C ARG A 54 -19.92 -4.48 -8.36
N ILE A 55 -19.21 -3.56 -7.72
CA ILE A 55 -17.75 -3.65 -7.63
C ILE A 55 -17.29 -4.96 -6.96
N SER A 56 -18.05 -5.48 -6.01
CA SER A 56 -17.77 -6.78 -5.40
C SER A 56 -17.79 -7.93 -6.41
N GLU A 57 -18.66 -7.89 -7.41
CA GLU A 57 -18.71 -8.92 -8.46
C GLU A 57 -17.53 -8.80 -9.41
N VAL A 58 -17.12 -7.56 -9.73
CA VAL A 58 -15.93 -7.28 -10.53
C VAL A 58 -14.65 -7.78 -9.85
N LEU A 59 -14.52 -7.55 -8.53
CA LEU A 59 -13.28 -7.85 -7.80
C LEU A 59 -13.23 -9.26 -7.19
N PHE A 60 -14.36 -9.78 -6.71
CA PHE A 60 -14.45 -11.06 -5.98
C PHE A 60 -15.21 -12.14 -6.73
N GLY A 61 -15.60 -11.90 -7.98
CA GLY A 61 -16.21 -12.91 -8.84
C GLY A 61 -15.28 -14.08 -9.15
N GLU A 62 -15.80 -15.07 -9.90
CA GLU A 62 -15.03 -16.28 -10.26
C GLU A 62 -13.79 -15.97 -11.11
N ARG A 63 -13.83 -14.89 -11.90
CA ARG A 63 -12.67 -14.41 -12.66
C ARG A 63 -11.86 -13.48 -11.79
N LYS A 64 -10.57 -13.80 -11.63
CA LYS A 64 -9.62 -12.91 -10.96
C LYS A 64 -9.57 -11.58 -11.72
N ALA A 65 -9.81 -10.47 -11.00
CA ALA A 65 -9.66 -9.14 -11.56
C ALA A 65 -8.20 -8.92 -11.95
N ASP A 66 -7.95 -8.71 -13.25
CA ASP A 66 -6.65 -8.36 -13.77
C ASP A 66 -6.46 -6.85 -13.72
N LEU A 67 -5.33 -6.38 -13.17
CA LEU A 67 -5.10 -4.95 -12.99
C LEU A 67 -5.06 -4.24 -14.36
N ARG A 68 -4.46 -4.86 -15.39
CA ARG A 68 -4.36 -4.22 -16.71
C ARG A 68 -5.75 -4.07 -17.33
N ASP A 69 -6.56 -5.12 -17.25
CA ASP A 69 -7.95 -5.11 -17.71
C ASP A 69 -8.78 -4.02 -17.00
N LEU A 70 -8.65 -3.91 -15.67
CA LEU A 70 -9.31 -2.84 -14.90
C LEU A 70 -8.85 -1.45 -15.33
N LEU A 71 -7.56 -1.24 -15.61
CA LEU A 71 -7.06 0.07 -16.01
C LEU A 71 -7.50 0.47 -17.41
N ASP A 72 -7.53 -0.49 -18.34
CA ASP A 72 -7.84 -0.24 -19.75
C ASP A 72 -9.36 -0.16 -20.00
N ASN A 73 -10.17 -0.96 -19.30
CA ASN A 73 -11.61 -1.10 -19.57
C ASN A 73 -12.53 -0.55 -18.46
N ASP A 74 -12.09 -0.58 -17.20
CA ASP A 74 -12.90 -0.20 -16.04
C ASP A 74 -12.13 0.69 -15.05
N PRO A 75 -11.59 1.85 -15.49
CA PRO A 75 -10.68 2.66 -14.66
C PRO A 75 -11.34 3.13 -13.37
N TRP A 76 -12.67 3.30 -13.37
CA TRP A 76 -13.49 3.56 -12.18
C TRP A 76 -13.36 2.45 -11.14
N ALA A 77 -13.37 1.18 -11.56
CA ALA A 77 -13.34 0.02 -10.67
C ALA A 77 -12.01 -0.05 -9.93
N SER A 78 -10.89 0.22 -10.61
CA SER A 78 -9.56 0.26 -9.96
C SER A 78 -9.48 1.30 -8.84
N GLN A 79 -10.01 2.51 -9.06
CA GLN A 79 -9.98 3.58 -8.05
C GLN A 79 -10.96 3.33 -6.90
N VAL A 80 -12.17 2.83 -7.20
CA VAL A 80 -13.15 2.45 -6.17
C VAL A 80 -12.62 1.28 -5.32
N ALA A 81 -11.88 0.34 -5.92
CA ALA A 81 -11.23 -0.75 -5.19
C ALA A 81 -10.18 -0.26 -4.20
N ILE A 82 -9.33 0.69 -4.60
CA ILE A 82 -8.31 1.32 -3.73
C ILE A 82 -9.00 2.05 -2.57
N TYR A 83 -10.01 2.84 -2.89
CA TYR A 83 -10.83 3.57 -1.92
C TYR A 83 -11.49 2.61 -0.90
N GLY A 84 -12.15 1.56 -1.37
CA GLY A 84 -12.81 0.56 -0.53
C GLY A 84 -11.83 -0.22 0.35
N ALA A 85 -10.68 -0.62 -0.20
CA ALA A 85 -9.62 -1.30 0.56
C ALA A 85 -9.09 -0.42 1.69
N GLY A 86 -8.87 0.87 1.44
CA GLY A 86 -8.41 1.81 2.46
C GLY A 86 -9.43 2.04 3.57
N LEU A 87 -10.71 2.24 3.22
CA LEU A 87 -11.78 2.37 4.21
C LEU A 87 -11.95 1.10 5.04
N ALA A 88 -11.92 -0.07 4.41
CA ALA A 88 -12.05 -1.33 5.14
C ALA A 88 -10.86 -1.57 6.07
N ALA A 89 -9.64 -1.27 5.65
CA ALA A 89 -8.46 -1.31 6.52
C ALA A 89 -8.63 -0.36 7.72
N HIS A 90 -9.12 0.86 7.48
CA HIS A 90 -9.43 1.82 8.54
C HIS A 90 -10.50 1.30 9.52
N GLU A 91 -11.60 0.72 9.03
CA GLU A 91 -12.63 0.12 9.88
C GLU A 91 -12.12 -1.08 10.68
N ILE A 92 -11.21 -1.88 10.12
CA ILE A 92 -10.59 -3.01 10.83
C ILE A 92 -9.75 -2.48 12.00
N LEU A 93 -8.89 -1.48 11.75
CA LEU A 93 -8.06 -0.85 12.77
C LEU A 93 -8.93 -0.20 13.87
N ALA A 94 -9.97 0.55 13.48
CA ALA A 94 -10.89 1.17 14.43
C ALA A 94 -11.62 0.13 15.30
N ALA A 95 -12.01 -1.02 14.73
CA ALA A 95 -12.61 -2.12 15.49
C ALA A 95 -11.65 -2.75 16.52
N GLN A 96 -10.34 -2.61 16.33
CA GLN A 96 -9.30 -2.99 17.28
C GLN A 96 -8.94 -1.87 18.27
N GLY A 97 -9.72 -0.78 18.29
CA GLY A 97 -9.49 0.37 19.17
C GLY A 97 -8.33 1.26 18.74
N VAL A 98 -7.80 1.09 17.53
CA VAL A 98 -6.74 1.94 16.99
C VAL A 98 -7.35 3.22 16.43
N ALA A 99 -6.88 4.37 16.88
CA ALA A 99 -7.34 5.67 16.40
C ALA A 99 -6.15 6.54 15.97
N PRO A 100 -6.11 7.05 14.72
CA PRO A 100 -5.03 7.93 14.26
C PRO A 100 -5.21 9.36 14.78
N ASP A 101 -4.13 10.04 15.13
CA ASP A 101 -4.17 11.47 15.47
C ASP A 101 -4.38 12.35 14.24
N VAL A 102 -3.86 11.90 13.10
CA VAL A 102 -3.98 12.56 11.80
C VAL A 102 -4.19 11.55 10.68
N LEU A 103 -4.96 11.94 9.68
CA LEU A 103 -5.12 11.21 8.42
C LEU A 103 -4.39 11.95 7.31
N ALA A 104 -3.79 11.23 6.38
CA ALA A 104 -3.25 11.81 5.14
C ALA A 104 -3.45 10.83 3.98
N GLY A 105 -3.63 11.36 2.79
CA GLY A 105 -3.84 10.56 1.59
C GLY A 105 -2.84 10.90 0.49
N HIS A 106 -2.43 9.89 -0.28
CA HIS A 106 -1.60 10.10 -1.46
C HIS A 106 -2.51 10.17 -2.69
N SER A 107 -2.57 11.32 -3.37
CA SER A 107 -3.40 11.49 -4.58
C SER A 107 -4.88 11.12 -4.29
N LEU A 108 -5.45 10.15 -5.02
CA LEU A 108 -6.75 9.53 -4.78
C LEU A 108 -7.03 9.22 -3.29
N GLY A 109 -6.00 8.82 -2.53
CA GLY A 109 -6.15 8.51 -1.11
C GLY A 109 -6.58 9.71 -0.25
N GLU A 110 -6.44 10.97 -0.70
CA GLU A 110 -6.96 12.12 0.04
C GLU A 110 -8.49 12.09 0.13
N ILE A 111 -9.18 11.56 -0.90
CA ILE A 111 -10.63 11.36 -0.87
C ILE A 111 -10.98 10.33 0.22
N THR A 112 -10.23 9.22 0.29
CA THR A 112 -10.39 8.22 1.36
C THR A 112 -10.14 8.82 2.74
N ALA A 113 -9.10 9.65 2.89
CA ALA A 113 -8.78 10.31 4.14
C ALA A 113 -9.89 11.26 4.62
N LEU A 114 -10.46 12.05 3.70
CA LEU A 114 -11.58 12.95 3.99
C LEU A 114 -12.85 12.18 4.38
N VAL A 115 -13.16 11.09 3.69
CA VAL A 115 -14.30 10.22 4.06
C VAL A 115 -14.07 9.56 5.42
N ALA A 116 -12.88 9.03 5.69
CA ALA A 116 -12.53 8.46 6.99
C ALA A 116 -12.61 9.50 8.12
N ALA A 117 -12.29 10.76 7.82
CA ALA A 117 -12.47 11.90 8.72
C ALA A 117 -13.93 12.38 8.85
N GLY A 118 -14.88 11.76 8.15
CA GLY A 118 -16.30 12.09 8.20
C GLY A 118 -16.75 13.25 7.31
N ALA A 119 -15.89 13.78 6.42
CA ALA A 119 -16.24 14.88 5.51
C ALA A 119 -17.41 14.54 4.59
N PHE A 120 -17.49 13.27 4.18
CA PHE A 120 -18.50 12.73 3.27
C PHE A 120 -18.92 11.34 3.76
N SER A 121 -20.09 10.85 3.31
CA SER A 121 -20.43 9.43 3.50
C SER A 121 -19.53 8.52 2.66
N VAL A 122 -19.54 7.22 2.94
CA VAL A 122 -18.81 6.25 2.11
C VAL A 122 -19.38 6.23 0.70
N GLU A 123 -20.69 6.33 0.58
CA GLU A 123 -21.44 6.37 -0.66
C GLU A 123 -21.11 7.61 -1.48
N ASP A 124 -21.05 8.78 -0.83
CA ASP A 124 -20.63 10.03 -1.49
C ASP A 124 -19.18 9.95 -1.94
N GLY A 125 -18.29 9.34 -1.15
CA GLY A 125 -16.91 9.11 -1.58
C GLY A 125 -16.83 8.25 -2.85
N VAL A 126 -17.69 7.23 -3.02
CA VAL A 126 -17.78 6.48 -4.29
C VAL A 126 -18.22 7.39 -5.42
N ARG A 127 -19.23 8.25 -5.21
CA ARG A 127 -19.68 9.22 -6.22
C ARG A 127 -18.59 10.21 -6.61
N ILE A 128 -17.79 10.69 -5.65
CA ILE A 128 -16.64 11.57 -5.91
C ILE A 128 -15.59 10.83 -6.76
N VAL A 129 -15.19 9.62 -6.36
CA VAL A 129 -14.19 8.82 -7.08
C VAL A 129 -14.66 8.46 -8.49
N ALA A 130 -15.91 8.04 -8.63
CA ALA A 130 -16.56 7.74 -9.91
C ALA A 130 -16.60 8.98 -10.82
N GLN A 131 -17.05 10.12 -10.29
CA GLN A 131 -17.11 11.36 -11.05
C GLN A 131 -15.72 11.83 -11.46
N ARG A 132 -14.70 11.66 -10.61
CA ARG A 132 -13.30 11.99 -10.92
C ARG A 132 -12.82 11.29 -12.19
N VAL A 133 -13.18 10.02 -12.38
CA VAL A 133 -12.88 9.26 -13.60
C VAL A 133 -13.74 9.75 -14.76
N ALA A 134 -15.04 9.86 -14.53
CA ALA A 134 -16.00 10.13 -15.60
C ALA A 134 -15.80 11.50 -16.27
N VAL A 135 -15.35 12.53 -15.53
CA VAL A 135 -15.04 13.85 -16.12
C VAL A 135 -13.82 13.80 -17.05
N ILE A 136 -12.82 12.96 -16.75
CA ILE A 136 -11.63 12.79 -17.60
C ILE A 136 -12.04 12.04 -18.88
N GLU A 137 -12.81 10.96 -18.73
CA GLU A 137 -13.27 10.15 -19.87
C GLU A 137 -14.13 10.97 -20.85
N ARG A 138 -15.03 11.83 -20.33
CA ARG A 138 -15.89 12.68 -21.15
C ARG A 138 -15.14 13.71 -21.99
N GLN A 139 -13.98 14.15 -21.53
CA GLN A 139 -13.14 15.07 -22.32
C GLN A 139 -12.58 14.40 -23.57
N GLY A 140 -12.46 13.06 -23.52
CA GLY A 140 -11.93 12.24 -24.60
C GLY A 140 -10.43 12.40 -24.76
N GLY A 141 -9.71 11.29 -24.89
CA GLY A 141 -8.37 11.27 -25.48
C GLY A 141 -7.34 12.20 -24.83
N VAL A 142 -7.32 12.31 -23.49
CA VAL A 142 -6.16 12.86 -22.78
C VAL A 142 -5.02 11.87 -22.96
N ASP A 143 -4.30 11.98 -24.08
CA ASP A 143 -3.12 11.18 -24.37
C ASP A 143 -2.02 11.57 -23.38
N GLY A 144 -1.71 10.68 -22.45
CA GLY A 144 -0.65 10.90 -21.50
C GLY A 144 -0.42 9.70 -20.60
N ARG A 145 0.77 9.69 -20.01
CA ARG A 145 1.24 8.63 -19.13
C ARG A 145 1.87 9.26 -17.90
N MET A 146 2.26 8.42 -16.95
CA MET A 146 3.05 8.83 -15.80
C MET A 146 4.31 7.98 -15.72
N VAL A 147 5.44 8.61 -15.43
CA VAL A 147 6.75 7.95 -15.34
C VAL A 147 7.43 8.34 -14.04
N ALA A 148 7.78 7.37 -13.21
CA ALA A 148 8.67 7.58 -12.08
C ALA A 148 10.11 7.75 -12.56
N LEU A 149 10.78 8.79 -12.08
CA LEU A 149 12.20 9.05 -12.32
C LEU A 149 12.97 8.92 -11.01
N ALA A 150 14.12 8.24 -11.05
CA ALA A 150 15.09 8.16 -9.97
C ALA A 150 15.90 9.47 -9.86
N ALA A 151 15.19 10.56 -9.58
CA ALA A 151 15.74 11.90 -9.50
C ALA A 151 14.98 12.78 -8.49
N SER A 152 15.70 13.73 -7.90
CA SER A 152 15.13 14.74 -7.02
C SER A 152 14.19 15.69 -7.75
N ALA A 153 13.28 16.34 -7.01
CA ALA A 153 12.37 17.34 -7.57
C ALA A 153 13.08 18.48 -8.30
N GLU A 154 14.25 18.91 -7.81
CA GLU A 154 15.05 19.93 -8.49
C GLU A 154 15.62 19.42 -9.82
N ARG A 155 16.22 18.21 -9.81
CA ARG A 155 16.81 17.62 -11.01
C ARG A 155 15.74 17.33 -12.06
N THR A 156 14.59 16.82 -11.64
CA THR A 156 13.45 16.55 -12.54
C THR A 156 12.92 17.83 -13.16
N ARG A 157 12.71 18.92 -12.39
CA ARG A 157 12.26 20.20 -12.97
C ARG A 157 13.22 20.72 -14.03
N LYS A 158 14.53 20.70 -13.76
CA LYS A 158 15.54 21.07 -14.77
C LYS A 158 15.47 20.20 -16.02
N LEU A 159 15.18 18.90 -15.88
CA LEU A 159 14.98 18.00 -17.02
C LEU A 159 13.73 18.39 -17.83
N LEU A 160 12.62 18.74 -17.18
CA LEU A 160 11.40 19.19 -17.86
C LEU A 160 11.61 20.54 -18.55
N ASP A 161 12.32 21.48 -17.92
CA ASP A 161 12.66 22.79 -18.49
C ASP A 161 13.49 22.66 -19.78
N LEU A 162 14.33 21.62 -19.90
CA LEU A 162 15.09 21.33 -21.13
C LEU A 162 14.20 20.84 -22.29
N VAL A 163 13.08 20.19 -21.97
CA VAL A 163 12.11 19.73 -22.98
C VAL A 163 11.18 20.87 -23.40
N ASP A 164 10.92 21.81 -22.48
CA ASP A 164 10.13 23.03 -22.67
C ASP A 164 8.70 22.74 -23.17
N GLU A 165 8.04 21.76 -22.54
CA GLU A 165 6.65 21.39 -22.85
C GLU A 165 5.71 21.76 -21.68
N PRO A 166 4.74 22.68 -21.88
CA PRO A 166 3.86 23.18 -20.81
C PRO A 166 2.92 22.12 -20.23
N LEU A 167 2.66 21.02 -20.93
CA LEU A 167 1.82 19.92 -20.44
C LEU A 167 2.59 18.88 -19.61
N LEU A 168 3.92 18.99 -19.50
CA LEU A 168 4.69 18.19 -18.57
C LEU A 168 4.62 18.79 -17.16
N ALA A 169 4.43 17.93 -16.16
CA ALA A 169 4.50 18.34 -14.77
C ALA A 169 5.20 17.29 -13.92
N VAL A 170 5.90 17.76 -12.87
CA VAL A 170 6.20 16.89 -11.73
C VAL A 170 4.88 16.64 -11.02
N ALA A 171 4.30 15.47 -11.20
CA ALA A 171 3.04 15.06 -10.60
C ALA A 171 3.20 14.69 -9.12
N THR A 172 4.33 14.08 -8.76
CA THR A 172 4.54 13.55 -7.41
C THR A 172 5.99 13.71 -6.97
N GLU A 173 6.19 14.08 -5.72
CA GLU A 173 7.48 14.12 -5.02
C GLU A 173 7.44 13.11 -3.87
N ASN A 174 7.90 11.88 -4.13
CA ASN A 174 7.74 10.74 -3.22
C ASN A 174 8.85 10.67 -2.15
N HIS A 175 10.10 10.87 -2.55
CA HIS A 175 11.26 11.04 -1.65
C HIS A 175 12.37 11.82 -2.39
N ASP A 176 13.50 12.09 -1.72
CA ASP A 176 14.55 12.98 -2.25
C ASP A 176 15.19 12.50 -3.56
N GLU A 177 15.02 11.22 -3.89
CA GLU A 177 15.60 10.58 -5.06
C GLU A 177 14.54 10.00 -6.00
N GLN A 178 13.25 10.28 -5.77
CA GLN A 178 12.19 9.80 -6.65
C GLN A 178 11.07 10.83 -6.83
N THR A 179 10.77 11.08 -8.09
CA THR A 179 9.65 11.89 -8.55
C THR A 179 8.82 11.13 -9.58
N VAL A 180 7.58 11.55 -9.80
CA VAL A 180 6.76 11.07 -10.91
C VAL A 180 6.46 12.26 -11.82
N VAL A 181 6.70 12.09 -13.11
CA VAL A 181 6.37 13.05 -14.16
C VAL A 181 5.11 12.59 -14.87
N SER A 182 4.23 13.54 -15.18
CA SER A 182 2.97 13.30 -15.89
C SER A 182 2.89 14.22 -17.11
N GLY A 183 2.35 13.70 -18.21
CA GLY A 183 2.13 14.49 -19.43
C GLY A 183 1.98 13.63 -20.68
N PRO A 184 2.06 14.24 -21.88
CA PRO A 184 1.78 13.56 -23.14
C PRO A 184 2.74 12.39 -23.42
N ALA A 185 2.20 11.27 -23.91
CA ALA A 185 2.93 10.02 -24.07
C ALA A 185 4.18 10.16 -24.95
N GLY A 186 4.06 10.80 -26.11
CA GLY A 186 5.18 10.99 -27.04
C GLY A 186 6.24 11.99 -26.54
N ILE A 187 5.86 12.92 -25.65
CA ILE A 187 6.81 13.84 -25.03
C ILE A 187 7.55 13.15 -23.88
N LEU A 188 6.86 12.32 -23.10
CA LEU A 188 7.49 11.53 -22.04
C LEU A 188 8.56 10.57 -22.59
N ASP A 189 8.40 10.02 -23.79
CA ASP A 189 9.45 9.22 -24.42
C ASP A 189 10.76 10.01 -24.60
N ARG A 190 10.67 11.31 -24.90
CA ARG A 190 11.85 12.20 -24.97
C ARG A 190 12.45 12.42 -23.59
N VAL A 191 11.62 12.64 -22.57
CA VAL A 191 12.08 12.79 -21.17
C VAL A 191 12.83 11.54 -20.72
N VAL A 192 12.27 10.35 -20.98
CA VAL A 192 12.88 9.05 -20.66
C VAL A 192 14.20 8.86 -21.41
N ALA A 193 14.25 9.19 -22.70
CA ALA A 193 15.47 9.09 -23.49
C ALA A 193 16.59 9.99 -22.93
N ILE A 194 16.27 11.24 -22.58
CA ILE A 194 17.24 12.18 -21.98
C ILE A 194 17.65 11.69 -20.59
N ALA A 195 16.70 11.23 -19.76
CA ALA A 195 16.97 10.66 -18.44
C ALA A 195 17.97 9.49 -18.54
N GLY A 196 17.79 8.60 -19.52
CA GLY A 196 18.71 7.50 -19.79
C GLY A 196 20.12 7.96 -20.18
N GLN A 197 20.28 9.06 -20.91
CA GLN A 197 21.60 9.65 -21.20
C GLN A 197 22.26 10.29 -19.97
N LEU A 198 21.50 10.53 -18.90
CA LEU A 198 21.96 11.13 -17.65
C LEU A 198 22.05 10.12 -16.51
N ASP A 199 22.00 8.82 -16.82
CA ASP A 199 21.96 7.71 -15.86
C ASP A 199 20.85 7.86 -14.80
N VAL A 200 19.71 8.40 -15.20
CA VAL A 200 18.49 8.49 -14.37
C VAL A 200 17.56 7.35 -14.74
N GLY A 201 17.29 6.46 -13.79
CA GLY A 201 16.31 5.38 -13.96
C GLY A 201 14.90 5.93 -14.19
N ALA A 202 14.14 5.28 -15.07
CA ALA A 202 12.77 5.66 -15.41
C ALA A 202 11.88 4.41 -15.46
N ILE A 203 10.71 4.47 -14.83
CA ILE A 203 9.73 3.37 -14.77
C ILE A 203 8.34 3.93 -15.08
N GLU A 204 7.64 3.35 -16.05
CA GLU A 204 6.25 3.72 -16.35
C GLU A 204 5.32 3.26 -15.22
N ILE A 205 4.35 4.11 -14.86
CA ILE A 205 3.38 3.83 -13.80
C ILE A 205 2.07 3.33 -14.42
N ASP A 206 1.57 2.21 -13.93
CA ASP A 206 0.27 1.65 -14.32
C ASP A 206 -0.89 2.54 -13.82
N THR A 207 -1.34 3.42 -14.71
CA THR A 207 -2.40 4.39 -14.44
C THR A 207 -3.26 4.62 -15.68
N PRO A 208 -4.58 4.82 -15.53
CA PRO A 208 -5.44 5.01 -16.69
C PRO A 208 -5.33 6.42 -17.29
N PHE A 209 -4.84 7.41 -16.53
CA PHE A 209 -4.78 8.80 -16.94
C PHE A 209 -3.51 9.49 -16.43
N PRO A 210 -3.01 10.53 -17.12
CA PRO A 210 -1.88 11.33 -16.64
C PRO A 210 -2.33 12.24 -15.49
N PHE A 211 -2.41 11.76 -14.24
CA PHE A 211 -2.85 12.58 -13.12
C PHE A 211 -1.84 13.70 -12.75
N HIS A 212 -2.32 14.74 -12.07
CA HIS A 212 -1.51 15.87 -11.58
C HIS A 212 -0.75 16.58 -12.70
N THR A 213 -1.47 16.87 -13.78
CA THR A 213 -0.94 17.54 -14.98
C THR A 213 -1.83 18.71 -15.38
N PRO A 214 -1.26 19.79 -15.97
CA PRO A 214 -2.03 20.86 -16.58
C PRO A 214 -3.08 20.39 -17.61
N ALA A 215 -2.85 19.25 -18.28
CA ALA A 215 -3.80 18.71 -19.27
C ALA A 215 -5.17 18.36 -18.68
N LEU A 216 -5.28 18.13 -17.36
CA LEU A 216 -6.55 17.81 -16.69
C LEU A 216 -7.27 19.05 -16.12
N ALA A 217 -6.72 20.26 -16.27
CA ALA A 217 -7.37 21.49 -15.81
C ALA A 217 -8.82 21.68 -16.31
N PRO A 218 -9.19 21.31 -17.55
CA PRO A 218 -10.57 21.41 -18.02
C PRO A 218 -11.56 20.54 -17.23
N ALA A 219 -11.11 19.53 -16.49
CA ALA A 219 -11.98 18.61 -15.72
C ALA A 219 -12.44 19.19 -14.39
N ALA A 220 -11.64 20.11 -13.84
CA ALA A 220 -11.86 20.66 -12.51
C ALA A 220 -13.25 21.32 -12.34
N PRO A 221 -13.74 22.19 -13.24
CA PRO A 221 -15.02 22.88 -13.03
C PRO A 221 -16.22 21.93 -13.00
N GLU A 222 -16.27 20.94 -13.90
CA GLU A 222 -17.36 19.97 -13.95
C GLU A 222 -17.34 19.05 -12.72
N PHE A 223 -16.14 18.66 -12.29
CA PHE A 223 -15.97 17.87 -11.07
C PHE A 223 -16.41 18.65 -9.83
N ALA A 224 -15.91 19.88 -9.64
CA ALA A 224 -16.28 20.73 -8.50
C ALA A 224 -17.81 20.92 -8.45
N ALA A 225 -18.43 21.28 -9.58
CA ALA A 225 -19.89 21.47 -9.65
C ALA A 225 -20.70 20.21 -9.30
N TYR A 226 -20.14 19.01 -9.48
CA TYR A 226 -20.76 17.77 -9.02
C TYR A 226 -20.58 17.59 -7.52
N VAL A 227 -19.36 17.75 -6.99
CA VAL A 227 -19.04 17.56 -5.57
C VAL A 227 -19.76 18.57 -4.67
N THR A 228 -19.97 19.81 -5.12
CA THR A 228 -20.74 20.83 -4.39
C THR A 228 -22.17 20.39 -4.07
N LYS A 229 -22.73 19.43 -4.82
CA LYS A 229 -24.09 18.91 -4.59
C LYS A 229 -24.15 17.83 -3.50
N LEU A 230 -23.00 17.33 -3.05
CA LEU A 230 -22.90 16.31 -2.02
C LEU A 230 -22.84 16.97 -0.64
N ASP A 231 -23.33 16.25 0.38
CA ASP A 231 -23.39 16.76 1.75
C ASP A 231 -22.01 16.73 2.42
N GLN A 232 -21.27 17.83 2.31
CA GLN A 232 -20.05 18.07 3.09
C GLN A 232 -20.39 18.25 4.58
N ARG A 233 -19.67 17.54 5.45
CA ARG A 233 -19.82 17.57 6.91
C ARG A 233 -18.52 17.98 7.61
N PRO A 234 -18.59 18.46 8.86
CA PRO A 234 -17.39 18.76 9.64
C PRO A 234 -16.49 17.54 9.83
N LEU A 235 -15.17 17.74 9.73
CA LEU A 235 -14.17 16.72 10.01
C LEU A 235 -14.19 16.34 11.50
N ASN A 236 -14.17 15.04 11.79
CA ASN A 236 -14.04 14.49 13.14
C ASN A 236 -12.59 14.12 13.51
N ARG A 237 -11.67 14.16 12.54
CA ARG A 237 -10.24 13.93 12.72
C ARG A 237 -9.44 14.90 11.81
N PRO A 238 -8.27 15.39 12.24
CA PRO A 238 -7.40 16.20 11.39
C PRO A 238 -6.98 15.44 10.13
N VAL A 239 -7.02 16.13 8.98
CA VAL A 239 -6.52 15.61 7.71
C VAL A 239 -5.42 16.53 7.20
N TYR A 240 -4.19 16.02 7.05
CA TYR A 240 -3.09 16.75 6.42
C TYR A 240 -3.05 16.41 4.93
N SER A 241 -3.05 17.41 4.06
CA SER A 241 -3.01 17.24 2.61
C SER A 241 -1.58 17.36 2.08
N PRO A 242 -1.01 16.29 1.49
CA PRO A 242 0.23 16.38 0.73
C PRO A 242 0.14 17.29 -0.52
N ILE A 243 -1.05 17.59 -1.02
CA ILE A 243 -1.24 18.46 -2.20
C ILE A 243 -1.26 19.94 -1.79
N LEU A 244 -1.99 20.27 -0.72
CA LEU A 244 -2.11 21.64 -0.20
C LEU A 244 -0.93 22.03 0.72
N GLN A 245 -0.23 21.04 1.28
CA GLN A 245 0.85 21.22 2.27
C GLN A 245 0.36 21.92 3.55
N ARG A 246 -0.86 21.59 3.98
CA ARG A 246 -1.47 22.05 5.22
C ARG A 246 -2.58 21.10 5.66
N TYR A 247 -3.08 21.30 6.87
CA TYR A 247 -4.32 20.68 7.31
C TYR A 247 -5.53 21.28 6.58
N TYR A 248 -6.54 20.46 6.35
CA TYR A 248 -7.88 20.94 6.00
C TYR A 248 -8.51 21.66 7.18
N GLU A 249 -9.23 22.74 6.91
CA GLU A 249 -9.87 23.61 7.90
C GLU A 249 -11.40 23.55 7.77
N PRO A 250 -12.18 23.79 8.85
CA PRO A 250 -13.64 23.69 8.82
C PRO A 250 -14.35 24.57 7.77
N GLY A 251 -13.71 25.64 7.29
CA GLY A 251 -14.24 26.55 6.28
C GLY A 251 -13.79 26.26 4.84
N ASP A 252 -13.02 25.21 4.63
CA ASP A 252 -12.55 24.83 3.29
C ASP A 252 -13.73 24.38 2.41
N ASP A 253 -13.75 24.88 1.16
CA ASP A 253 -14.60 24.35 0.10
C ASP A 253 -13.94 23.08 -0.46
N LEU A 254 -14.39 21.91 -0.02
CA LEU A 254 -13.77 20.66 -0.43
C LEU A 254 -14.02 20.35 -1.92
N ALA A 255 -15.08 20.89 -2.53
CA ALA A 255 -15.33 20.67 -3.95
C ALA A 255 -14.25 21.34 -4.81
N GLU A 256 -13.96 22.61 -4.53
CA GLU A 256 -12.89 23.35 -5.21
C GLU A 256 -11.51 22.74 -4.92
N LEU A 257 -11.20 22.43 -3.65
CA LEU A 257 -9.89 21.88 -3.28
C LEU A 257 -9.64 20.49 -3.89
N LEU A 258 -10.65 19.61 -3.91
CA LEU A 258 -10.54 18.31 -4.59
C LEU A 258 -10.40 18.48 -6.11
N ALA A 259 -10.99 19.53 -6.70
CA ALA A 259 -10.81 19.82 -8.13
C ALA A 259 -9.38 20.29 -8.45
N GLU A 260 -8.70 20.97 -7.52
CA GLU A 260 -7.29 21.31 -7.71
C GLU A 260 -6.37 20.07 -7.79
N HIS A 261 -6.79 18.92 -7.26
CA HIS A 261 -6.05 17.65 -7.33
C HIS A 261 -5.82 17.14 -8.75
N PHE A 262 -6.56 17.62 -9.76
CA PHE A 262 -6.29 17.22 -11.14
C PHE A 262 -4.94 17.73 -11.65
N THR A 263 -4.47 18.86 -11.12
CA THR A 263 -3.34 19.62 -11.69
C THR A 263 -2.20 19.87 -10.70
N ARG A 264 -2.49 19.95 -9.41
CA ARG A 264 -1.48 20.26 -8.38
C ARG A 264 -0.65 19.02 -8.03
N PRO A 265 0.66 19.17 -7.77
CA PRO A 265 1.52 18.04 -7.44
C PRO A 265 1.24 17.48 -6.04
N VAL A 266 1.45 16.18 -5.87
CA VAL A 266 1.46 15.49 -4.57
C VAL A 266 2.86 15.56 -3.96
N ARG A 267 3.04 16.32 -2.88
CA ARG A 267 4.34 16.46 -2.19
C ARG A 267 4.40 15.57 -0.95
N PHE A 268 4.42 14.25 -1.18
CA PHE A 268 4.36 13.24 -0.13
C PHE A 268 5.56 13.29 0.82
N ALA A 269 6.78 13.43 0.30
CA ALA A 269 7.99 13.51 1.14
C ALA A 269 7.92 14.67 2.15
N ALA A 270 7.47 15.84 1.69
CA ALA A 270 7.31 17.01 2.54
C ALA A 270 6.19 16.81 3.59
N ALA A 271 5.10 16.12 3.23
CA ALA A 271 4.04 15.77 4.18
C ALA A 271 4.53 14.84 5.29
N VAL A 272 5.28 13.78 4.96
CA VAL A 272 5.85 12.86 5.95
C VAL A 272 6.80 13.61 6.89
N ARG A 273 7.69 14.47 6.36
CA ARG A 273 8.58 15.29 7.19
C ARG A 273 7.82 16.23 8.12
N HIS A 274 6.77 16.90 7.63
CA HIS A 274 5.94 17.76 8.45
C HIS A 274 5.26 16.97 9.60
N LEU A 275 4.71 15.79 9.29
CA LEU A 275 4.11 14.94 10.31
C LEU A 275 5.15 14.46 11.34
N ARG A 276 6.38 14.14 10.90
CA ARG A 276 7.51 13.83 11.79
C ARG A 276 7.88 15.01 12.69
N GLU A 277 7.99 16.20 12.13
CA GLU A 277 8.32 17.43 12.86
C GLU A 277 7.24 17.79 13.90
N THR A 278 5.98 17.40 13.66
CA THR A 278 4.86 17.56 14.60
C THR A 278 4.69 16.40 15.59
N GLY A 279 5.59 15.41 15.54
CA GLY A 279 5.75 14.35 16.53
C GLY A 279 5.40 12.94 16.07
N ALA A 280 4.95 12.73 14.83
CA ALA A 280 4.38 11.44 14.42
C ALA A 280 5.44 10.34 14.46
N GLU A 281 5.25 9.30 15.26
CA GLU A 281 6.16 8.16 15.41
C GLU A 281 5.71 6.89 14.68
N VAL A 282 4.43 6.80 14.41
CA VAL A 282 3.81 5.61 13.82
C VAL A 282 3.01 6.03 12.60
N PHE A 283 3.38 5.49 11.44
CA PHE A 283 2.66 5.65 10.18
C PHE A 283 2.03 4.31 9.82
N VAL A 284 0.71 4.28 9.66
CA VAL A 284 -0.04 3.07 9.30
C VAL A 284 -0.62 3.26 7.91
N GLU A 285 -0.21 2.44 6.94
CA GLU A 285 -0.79 2.45 5.60
C GLU A 285 -2.06 1.60 5.59
N ALA A 286 -3.22 2.27 5.51
CA ALA A 286 -4.54 1.66 5.39
C ALA A 286 -4.84 1.38 3.90
N GLY A 287 -4.53 0.17 3.43
CA GLY A 287 -4.68 -0.18 2.01
C GLY A 287 -4.11 -1.56 1.64
N GLY A 288 -4.19 -1.89 0.35
CA GLY A 288 -3.89 -3.22 -0.22
C GLY A 288 -2.41 -3.57 -0.34
N ARG A 289 -1.51 -2.59 -0.32
CA ARG A 289 -0.07 -2.75 -0.52
C ARG A 289 0.72 -2.06 0.59
N ALA A 290 2.04 -2.14 0.51
CA ALA A 290 2.98 -1.49 1.42
C ALA A 290 3.74 -0.34 0.72
N ALA A 291 3.12 0.32 -0.25
CA ALA A 291 3.78 1.29 -1.11
C ALA A 291 4.13 2.57 -0.33
N LEU A 292 3.15 3.15 0.38
CA LEU A 292 3.40 4.33 1.20
C LEU A 292 4.32 4.02 2.37
N SER A 293 4.27 2.80 2.91
CA SER A 293 5.11 2.36 4.01
C SER A 293 6.59 2.32 3.60
N LYS A 294 6.88 1.81 2.40
CA LYS A 294 8.23 1.85 1.81
C LYS A 294 8.68 3.28 1.56
N LEU A 295 7.79 4.16 1.11
CA LEU A 295 8.10 5.58 0.90
C LEU A 295 8.40 6.32 2.21
N VAL A 296 7.61 6.09 3.27
CA VAL A 296 7.87 6.63 4.61
C VAL A 296 9.25 6.20 5.07
N ALA A 297 9.57 4.90 5.00
CA ALA A 297 10.89 4.39 5.38
C ALA A 297 12.04 5.07 4.62
N LYS A 298 11.86 5.36 3.32
CA LYS A 298 12.85 6.10 2.52
C LYS A 298 12.97 7.57 2.91
N VAL A 299 11.86 8.24 3.23
CA VAL A 299 11.86 9.65 3.65
C VAL A 299 12.44 9.83 5.05
N THR A 300 12.22 8.85 5.93
CA THR A 300 12.64 8.91 7.34
C THR A 300 13.87 8.06 7.61
N ASP A 301 14.67 7.76 6.59
CA ASP A 301 15.85 6.91 6.73
C ASP A 301 16.75 7.38 7.90
N GLY A 302 17.20 6.44 8.72
CA GLY A 302 17.95 6.69 9.96
C GLY A 302 17.13 7.22 11.16
N SER A 303 15.84 7.48 11.02
CA SER A 303 14.96 7.90 12.13
C SER A 303 14.21 6.72 12.76
N ALA A 304 13.96 6.77 14.06
CA ALA A 304 13.12 5.79 14.76
C ALA A 304 11.63 6.02 14.43
N VAL A 305 11.16 5.43 13.34
CA VAL A 305 9.76 5.51 12.86
C VAL A 305 9.23 4.11 12.63
N ARG A 306 8.00 3.83 13.08
CA ARG A 306 7.29 2.61 12.68
C ARG A 306 6.47 2.92 11.43
N SER A 307 6.69 2.15 10.37
CA SER A 307 5.90 2.24 9.15
C SER A 307 5.23 0.89 8.87
N LEU A 308 3.92 0.85 9.01
CA LEU A 308 3.16 -0.39 9.19
C LEU A 308 2.09 -0.55 8.08
N PRO A 309 2.26 -1.48 7.13
CA PRO A 309 1.22 -1.78 6.15
C PRO A 309 0.13 -2.68 6.72
N THR A 310 -1.09 -2.56 6.18
CA THR A 310 -2.25 -3.32 6.67
C THR A 310 -2.56 -4.54 5.82
N LEU A 311 -3.22 -4.36 4.68
CA LEU A 311 -3.72 -5.49 3.89
C LEU A 311 -2.64 -6.05 2.95
N ALA A 312 -1.46 -5.45 2.89
CA ALA A 312 -0.34 -5.96 2.09
C ALA A 312 -0.06 -7.44 2.38
N VAL A 313 0.19 -8.23 1.35
CA VAL A 313 0.62 -9.62 1.50
C VAL A 313 2.14 -9.68 1.61
N THR A 314 2.65 -10.31 2.67
CA THR A 314 4.08 -10.55 2.89
C THR A 314 4.24 -11.98 3.40
N GLY A 315 5.10 -12.78 2.75
CA GLY A 315 5.28 -14.20 3.10
C GLY A 315 3.98 -15.01 3.07
N GLY A 316 3.07 -14.70 2.12
CA GLY A 316 1.77 -15.37 2.02
C GLY A 316 0.78 -15.05 3.15
N ARG A 317 1.01 -14.02 3.97
CA ARG A 317 0.07 -13.57 5.00
C ARG A 317 -0.18 -12.07 4.88
N LEU A 318 -1.35 -11.63 5.35
CA LEU A 318 -1.62 -10.19 5.47
C LEU A 318 -0.69 -9.61 6.54
N ALA A 319 -0.12 -8.44 6.29
CA ALA A 319 0.71 -7.71 7.25
C ALA A 319 -0.09 -7.22 8.48
N LEU A 320 -1.42 -7.21 8.38
CA LEU A 320 -2.34 -6.71 9.39
C LEU A 320 -2.10 -7.31 10.79
N ASP A 321 -1.86 -8.63 10.90
CA ASP A 321 -1.61 -9.28 12.19
C ASP A 321 -0.40 -8.64 12.89
N GLY A 322 0.75 -8.57 12.18
CA GLY A 322 1.97 -7.96 12.69
C GLY A 322 1.83 -6.45 12.94
N THR A 323 1.03 -5.76 12.13
CA THR A 323 0.71 -4.34 12.34
C THR A 323 -0.09 -4.14 13.63
N LEU A 324 -1.09 -4.98 13.90
CA LEU A 324 -1.86 -4.91 15.15
C LEU A 324 -0.98 -5.24 16.35
N ASP A 325 -0.09 -6.22 16.25
CA ASP A 325 0.86 -6.55 17.32
C ASP A 325 1.81 -5.39 17.61
N ALA A 326 2.41 -4.79 16.58
CA ALA A 326 3.27 -3.61 16.73
C ALA A 326 2.52 -2.41 17.35
N LEU A 327 1.24 -2.23 17.00
CA LEU A 327 0.40 -1.18 17.59
C LEU A 327 0.05 -1.49 19.05
N ARG A 328 -0.19 -2.75 19.43
CA ARG A 328 -0.41 -3.18 20.82
C ARG A 328 0.83 -2.98 21.67
N GLU A 329 2.00 -3.37 21.16
CA GLU A 329 3.29 -3.14 21.83
C GLU A 329 3.57 -1.65 22.08
N ALA A 330 3.12 -0.79 21.16
CA ALA A 330 3.20 0.66 21.31
C ALA A 330 2.09 1.26 22.20
N GLY A 331 1.14 0.46 22.70
CA GLY A 331 0.00 0.92 23.49
C GLY A 331 -1.05 1.71 22.67
N LEU A 332 -1.06 1.55 21.35
CA LEU A 332 -1.91 2.28 20.39
C LEU A 332 -3.12 1.48 19.90
N ALA A 333 -3.21 0.20 20.25
CA ALA A 333 -4.33 -0.67 19.98
C ALA A 333 -4.90 -1.20 21.30
N ALA A 334 -6.18 -1.61 21.29
CA ALA A 334 -6.72 -2.35 22.43
C ALA A 334 -5.88 -3.63 22.63
N PRO A 335 -5.61 -4.03 23.89
CA PRO A 335 -5.03 -5.33 24.15
C PRO A 335 -5.90 -6.40 23.48
N GLU A 336 -5.29 -7.51 23.05
CA GLU A 336 -6.08 -8.62 22.55
C GLU A 336 -7.15 -8.94 23.58
N ARG A 337 -8.41 -8.64 23.22
CA ARG A 337 -9.51 -9.24 23.93
C ARG A 337 -9.39 -10.69 23.54
N GLY A 338 -9.10 -11.53 24.53
CA GLY A 338 -9.18 -12.96 24.36
C GLY A 338 -10.44 -13.34 23.58
N GLY A 339 -10.37 -14.43 22.82
CA GLY A 339 -11.50 -14.88 22.00
C GLY A 339 -12.79 -14.91 22.83
N LEU A 340 -13.96 -14.89 22.19
CA LEU A 340 -15.24 -14.88 22.92
C LEU A 340 -15.32 -15.97 24.03
N ALA A 341 -14.62 -17.09 23.81
CA ALA A 341 -14.37 -18.13 24.80
C ALA A 341 -13.65 -17.61 26.05
N GLU A 342 -12.53 -16.93 25.89
CA GLU A 342 -11.74 -16.37 26.98
C GLU A 342 -12.47 -15.23 27.70
N LEU A 343 -13.33 -14.48 27.00
CA LEU A 343 -14.08 -13.38 27.58
C LEU A 343 -15.36 -13.82 28.31
N LEU A 344 -16.09 -14.79 27.77
CA LEU A 344 -17.37 -15.26 28.33
C LEU A 344 -17.22 -16.49 29.22
N ALA A 345 -16.19 -17.30 28.98
CA ALA A 345 -16.01 -18.60 29.62
C ALA A 345 -14.53 -19.02 29.68
N PRO A 346 -13.64 -18.23 30.33
CA PRO A 346 -12.19 -18.48 30.34
C PRO A 346 -11.78 -19.85 30.90
N SER A 347 -12.65 -20.49 31.69
CA SER A 347 -12.44 -21.83 32.22
C SER A 347 -12.89 -22.96 31.27
N VAL A 348 -13.46 -22.65 30.11
CA VAL A 348 -13.99 -23.62 29.15
C VAL A 348 -12.97 -23.84 28.02
N PRO A 349 -12.61 -25.10 27.71
CA PRO A 349 -11.75 -25.40 26.57
C PRO A 349 -12.29 -24.80 25.26
N ALA A 350 -11.40 -24.25 24.45
CA ALA A 350 -11.77 -23.47 23.26
C ALA A 350 -12.59 -24.27 22.23
N ASP A 351 -12.33 -25.57 22.10
CA ASP A 351 -13.07 -26.50 21.23
C ASP A 351 -14.52 -26.72 21.71
N VAL A 352 -14.70 -26.86 23.03
CA VAL A 352 -16.03 -26.98 23.66
C VAL A 352 -16.83 -25.69 23.50
N PHE A 353 -16.19 -24.55 23.73
CA PHE A 353 -16.81 -23.24 23.51
C PHE A 353 -17.19 -23.05 22.03
N ALA A 354 -16.30 -23.41 21.10
CA ALA A 354 -16.56 -23.30 19.67
C ALA A 354 -17.74 -24.17 19.21
N ALA A 355 -17.83 -25.41 19.71
CA ALA A 355 -18.96 -26.30 19.42
C ALA A 355 -20.29 -25.72 19.94
N TYR A 356 -20.31 -25.23 21.19
CA TYR A 356 -21.48 -24.56 21.74
C TYR A 356 -21.86 -23.31 20.95
N TRP A 357 -20.88 -22.45 20.65
CA TRP A 357 -21.11 -21.20 19.95
C TRP A 357 -21.63 -21.44 18.52
N SER A 358 -21.14 -22.48 17.84
CA SER A 358 -21.63 -22.89 16.52
C SER A 358 -23.10 -23.35 16.55
N GLU A 359 -23.52 -24.08 17.58
CA GLU A 359 -24.89 -24.59 17.67
C GLU A 359 -25.87 -23.56 18.25
N ARG A 360 -25.44 -22.77 19.24
CA ARG A 360 -26.31 -21.96 20.11
C ARG A 360 -25.97 -20.47 20.13
N GLY A 361 -24.88 -20.03 19.51
CA GLY A 361 -24.45 -18.63 19.53
C GLY A 361 -25.50 -17.66 18.99
N HIS A 362 -26.30 -18.09 18.02
CA HIS A 362 -27.41 -17.29 17.49
C HIS A 362 -28.46 -16.94 18.56
N MET A 363 -28.79 -17.88 19.46
CA MET A 363 -29.75 -17.65 20.56
C MET A 363 -29.19 -16.66 21.58
N VAL A 364 -27.90 -16.76 21.89
CA VAL A 364 -27.21 -15.82 22.79
C VAL A 364 -27.24 -14.41 22.19
N LEU A 365 -26.95 -14.28 20.90
CA LEU A 365 -26.99 -12.99 20.21
C LEU A 365 -28.41 -12.39 20.15
N GLU A 366 -29.43 -13.22 19.95
CA GLU A 366 -30.83 -12.78 19.96
C GLU A 366 -31.25 -12.27 21.35
N LEU A 367 -30.86 -12.98 22.40
CA LEU A 367 -31.09 -12.56 23.79
C LEU A 367 -30.39 -11.22 24.07
N VAL A 368 -29.09 -11.10 23.73
CA VAL A 368 -28.32 -9.87 23.95
C VAL A 368 -28.93 -8.69 23.20
N ARG A 369 -29.38 -8.88 21.95
CA ARG A 369 -30.06 -7.83 21.17
C ARG A 369 -31.36 -7.40 21.83
N THR A 370 -32.17 -8.37 22.26
CA THR A 370 -33.45 -8.11 22.93
C THR A 370 -33.26 -7.31 24.22
N GLU A 371 -32.29 -7.71 25.04
CA GLU A 371 -31.94 -7.02 26.29
C GLU A 371 -31.35 -5.63 26.05
N LEU A 372 -30.47 -5.47 25.04
CA LEU A 372 -29.90 -4.17 24.70
C LEU A 372 -30.97 -3.19 24.19
N ASP A 373 -31.93 -3.67 23.39
CA ASP A 373 -33.03 -2.85 22.92
C ASP A 373 -33.98 -2.47 24.06
N ALA A 374 -34.21 -3.38 25.01
CA ALA A 374 -34.97 -3.09 26.23
C ALA A 374 -34.25 -2.05 27.11
N PHE A 375 -32.93 -2.17 27.26
CA PHE A 375 -32.09 -1.21 27.98
C PHE A 375 -32.10 0.18 27.33
N ARG A 376 -31.92 0.27 26.00
CA ARG A 376 -31.98 1.54 25.28
C ARG A 376 -33.32 2.25 25.45
N LYS A 377 -34.42 1.49 25.34
CA LYS A 377 -35.79 2.00 25.57
C LYS A 377 -36.02 2.45 27.02
N SER A 378 -35.40 1.79 27.99
CA SER A 378 -35.51 2.21 29.41
C SER A 378 -34.69 3.48 29.70
N THR A 379 -33.56 3.68 29.03
CA THR A 379 -32.75 4.91 29.14
C THR A 379 -33.35 6.11 28.42
N GLU A 380 -34.14 5.91 27.35
CA GLU A 380 -34.85 7.00 26.65
C GLU A 380 -36.14 7.44 27.36
N GLY A 381 -36.70 6.61 28.24
CA GLY A 381 -37.96 6.87 28.96
C GLY A 381 -37.84 7.37 30.41
N GLY A 382 -36.62 7.55 30.93
CA GLY A 382 -36.38 7.73 32.36
C GLY A 382 -35.48 8.92 32.70
N GLY A 383 -36.02 10.14 32.65
CA GLY A 383 -35.44 11.28 33.35
C GLY A 383 -35.62 11.12 34.86
N ALA A 384 -34.75 10.36 35.52
CA ALA A 384 -34.54 10.40 36.97
C ALA A 384 -33.20 9.72 37.31
N GLU A 385 -32.25 10.49 37.83
CA GLU A 385 -30.98 10.00 38.35
C GLU A 385 -31.16 8.92 39.43
N PRO A 386 -30.42 7.80 39.37
CA PRO A 386 -30.17 6.97 40.55
C PRO A 386 -28.88 7.43 41.24
N GLY A 387 -29.02 7.77 42.51
CA GLY A 387 -27.96 8.23 43.39
C GLY A 387 -26.78 7.26 43.50
N SER A 388 -25.59 7.85 43.46
CA SER A 388 -24.31 7.24 43.74
C SER A 388 -24.22 6.74 45.19
N GLN A 389 -24.14 5.42 45.36
CA GLN A 389 -23.54 4.81 46.54
C GLN A 389 -22.09 4.41 46.21
N PRO A 390 -21.10 4.81 47.04
CA PRO A 390 -19.70 4.51 46.77
C PRO A 390 -19.40 3.02 47.02
N ALA A 391 -18.86 2.36 45.99
CA ALA A 391 -18.31 1.01 46.09
C ALA A 391 -17.05 1.03 46.98
N ALA A 392 -17.02 0.15 47.97
CA ALA A 392 -15.88 -0.05 48.86
C ALA A 392 -14.68 -0.59 48.08
N ALA A 393 -13.52 -0.01 48.35
CA ALA A 393 -12.23 -0.38 47.80
C ALA A 393 -11.86 -1.84 48.18
N VAL A 394 -11.46 -2.62 47.19
CA VAL A 394 -10.79 -3.90 47.38
C VAL A 394 -9.30 -3.67 47.14
N GLU A 395 -8.49 -3.87 48.18
CA GLU A 395 -7.02 -3.85 48.11
C GLU A 395 -6.50 -5.07 47.31
N PRO A 396 -5.41 -4.91 46.52
CA PRO A 396 -4.79 -6.02 45.81
C PRO A 396 -3.79 -6.77 46.70
N GLU A 397 -3.85 -8.11 46.69
CA GLU A 397 -2.80 -9.00 47.22
C GLU A 397 -1.63 -9.12 46.21
N PRO A 398 -0.38 -9.31 46.68
CA PRO A 398 0.82 -9.08 45.88
C PRO A 398 1.23 -10.26 45.00
N ALA A 399 1.88 -9.91 43.89
CA ALA A 399 2.44 -10.78 42.86
C ALA A 399 3.57 -11.68 43.39
N ALA A 400 3.56 -12.95 42.96
CA ALA A 400 4.66 -13.88 43.14
C ALA A 400 5.65 -13.79 41.97
N GLU A 401 6.92 -13.75 42.35
CA GLU A 401 8.14 -13.54 41.59
C GLU A 401 8.54 -14.78 40.76
N ALA A 402 8.91 -14.59 39.48
CA ALA A 402 9.46 -15.65 38.61
C ALA A 402 10.92 -15.34 38.24
N ALA A 403 11.80 -16.31 38.48
CA ALA A 403 13.24 -16.27 38.17
C ALA A 403 13.55 -16.74 36.72
N PRO A 404 14.75 -16.48 36.17
CA PRO A 404 14.96 -16.20 34.74
C PRO A 404 15.36 -17.42 33.89
N ALA A 405 15.11 -17.31 32.58
CA ALA A 405 15.63 -18.21 31.54
C ALA A 405 16.97 -17.71 30.96
N PRO A 406 17.89 -18.60 30.49
CA PRO A 406 19.20 -18.22 29.98
C PRO A 406 19.21 -17.82 28.49
N ALA A 407 20.26 -17.09 28.12
CA ALA A 407 20.54 -16.41 26.85
C ALA A 407 20.86 -17.34 25.65
N PRO A 408 20.73 -16.86 24.40
CA PRO A 408 21.02 -17.64 23.18
C PRO A 408 22.49 -17.52 22.73
N GLU A 409 23.03 -18.61 22.18
CA GLU A 409 24.33 -18.66 21.50
C GLU A 409 24.21 -18.36 20.00
N THR A 410 25.19 -17.62 19.47
CA THR A 410 25.37 -17.24 18.06
C THR A 410 26.28 -18.23 17.32
N PRO A 411 26.00 -18.58 16.05
CA PRO A 411 27.04 -19.10 15.16
C PRO A 411 27.40 -18.15 14.01
N ALA A 412 28.66 -18.29 13.59
CA ALA A 412 29.46 -17.45 12.72
C ALA A 412 29.14 -17.53 11.21
N ALA A 413 29.58 -16.49 10.50
CA ALA A 413 29.51 -16.30 9.05
C ALA A 413 30.45 -17.24 8.25
N PRO A 414 30.11 -17.63 7.00
CA PRO A 414 31.04 -18.26 6.07
C PRO A 414 31.61 -17.28 5.02
N ALA A 415 32.79 -17.65 4.53
CA ALA A 415 33.64 -16.92 3.60
C ALA A 415 33.31 -17.18 2.11
N ALA A 416 33.68 -16.23 1.26
CA ALA A 416 33.47 -16.22 -0.20
C ALA A 416 34.32 -17.27 -0.97
N PRO A 417 33.82 -17.84 -2.10
CA PRO A 417 34.64 -18.62 -3.01
C PRO A 417 34.96 -17.92 -4.35
N ALA A 418 36.15 -18.24 -4.86
CA ALA A 418 36.77 -17.79 -6.10
C ALA A 418 36.30 -18.55 -7.36
N SER A 419 36.51 -17.95 -8.55
CA SER A 419 36.23 -18.50 -9.88
C SER A 419 37.01 -19.77 -10.25
N GLY A 420 36.36 -20.73 -10.94
CA GLY A 420 37.04 -21.73 -11.78
C GLY A 420 36.21 -22.94 -12.23
N SER A 421 35.98 -23.06 -13.55
CA SER A 421 35.64 -24.24 -14.40
C SER A 421 34.51 -25.23 -13.99
N ARG A 422 33.58 -25.44 -14.93
CA ARG A 422 32.32 -26.22 -14.81
C ARG A 422 32.56 -27.74 -14.64
N PRO A 423 32.05 -28.39 -13.57
CA PRO A 423 32.07 -29.85 -13.42
C PRO A 423 31.08 -30.54 -14.38
N GLU A 424 31.39 -31.77 -14.81
CA GLU A 424 30.46 -32.60 -15.59
C GLU A 424 29.20 -32.91 -14.76
N GLY A 425 28.01 -32.58 -15.30
CA GLY A 425 26.73 -32.68 -14.59
C GLY A 425 26.13 -31.36 -14.10
N TYR A 426 26.73 -30.22 -14.45
CA TYR A 426 26.20 -28.88 -14.12
C TYR A 426 24.84 -28.62 -14.81
N GLY A 427 23.78 -28.99 -14.11
CA GLY A 427 22.38 -28.87 -14.51
C GLY A 427 21.71 -27.60 -13.98
N ARG A 428 20.47 -27.37 -14.44
CA ARG A 428 19.63 -26.21 -14.10
C ARG A 428 19.58 -25.93 -12.60
N ASP A 429 19.44 -26.97 -11.77
CA ASP A 429 19.28 -26.82 -10.31
C ASP A 429 20.53 -26.28 -9.61
N GLN A 430 21.73 -26.66 -10.09
CA GLN A 430 22.99 -26.11 -9.57
C GLN A 430 23.15 -24.64 -9.96
N LEU A 431 22.85 -24.30 -11.22
CA LEU A 431 22.86 -22.92 -11.70
C LEU A 431 21.83 -22.07 -10.94
N PHE A 432 20.64 -22.61 -10.70
CA PHE A 432 19.60 -21.95 -9.91
C PHE A 432 20.12 -21.60 -8.52
N GLY A 433 20.72 -22.57 -7.81
CA GLY A 433 21.31 -22.34 -6.48
C GLY A 433 22.40 -21.27 -6.46
N GLU A 434 23.27 -21.24 -7.47
CA GLU A 434 24.34 -20.24 -7.58
C GLU A 434 23.80 -18.84 -7.88
N LEU A 435 22.86 -18.72 -8.82
CA LEU A 435 22.21 -17.45 -9.13
C LEU A 435 21.40 -16.95 -7.93
N ARG A 436 20.72 -17.86 -7.22
CA ARG A 436 19.95 -17.58 -6.01
C ARG A 436 20.82 -16.94 -4.93
N THR A 437 21.97 -17.54 -4.66
CA THR A 437 22.95 -17.02 -3.70
C THR A 437 23.42 -15.61 -4.13
N LEU A 438 23.77 -15.44 -5.41
CA LEU A 438 24.25 -14.17 -5.95
C LEU A 438 23.20 -13.05 -5.84
N TYR A 439 21.94 -13.36 -6.14
CA TYR A 439 20.83 -12.42 -6.07
C TYR A 439 20.49 -12.09 -4.62
N ALA A 440 20.47 -13.09 -3.73
CA ALA A 440 20.26 -12.92 -2.30
C ALA A 440 21.31 -12.01 -1.65
N GLU A 441 22.60 -12.26 -1.91
CA GLU A 441 23.69 -11.43 -1.40
C GLU A 441 23.62 -10.00 -1.92
N ALA A 442 23.40 -9.82 -3.22
CA ALA A 442 23.45 -8.50 -3.83
C ALA A 442 22.22 -7.63 -3.54
N LEU A 443 21.12 -8.25 -3.13
CA LEU A 443 19.87 -7.59 -2.78
C LEU A 443 19.60 -7.61 -1.27
N GLU A 444 20.49 -8.21 -0.48
CA GLU A 444 20.39 -8.35 0.98
C GLU A 444 19.09 -9.04 1.45
N TYR A 445 18.62 -10.01 0.66
CA TYR A 445 17.48 -10.86 0.98
C TYR A 445 17.93 -12.25 1.44
N PRO A 446 17.17 -12.91 2.31
CA PRO A 446 17.36 -14.33 2.59
C PRO A 446 17.24 -15.20 1.32
N GLU A 447 18.06 -16.25 1.19
CA GLU A 447 18.06 -17.12 -0.01
C GLU A 447 16.74 -17.89 -0.23
N ASP A 448 15.96 -18.13 0.82
CA ASP A 448 14.66 -18.80 0.77
C ASP A 448 13.57 -17.97 0.10
N VAL A 449 13.78 -16.67 -0.04
CA VAL A 449 12.86 -15.76 -0.74
C VAL A 449 12.93 -15.92 -2.27
N PHE A 450 14.03 -16.49 -2.79
CA PHE A 450 14.27 -16.65 -4.22
C PHE A 450 13.86 -18.04 -4.71
N GLU A 451 12.54 -18.24 -4.85
CA GLU A 451 11.95 -19.45 -5.43
C GLU A 451 11.89 -19.38 -6.97
N ASP A 452 11.69 -20.51 -7.66
CA ASP A 452 11.78 -20.58 -9.13
C ASP A 452 10.78 -19.66 -9.85
N GLU A 453 9.56 -19.59 -9.32
CA GLU A 453 8.46 -18.79 -9.89
C GLU A 453 8.38 -17.36 -9.34
N VAL A 454 9.24 -17.02 -8.36
CA VAL A 454 9.19 -15.73 -7.69
C VAL A 454 9.36 -14.58 -8.68
N GLN A 455 8.49 -13.59 -8.61
CA GLN A 455 8.59 -12.41 -9.47
C GLN A 455 9.56 -11.40 -8.87
N LEU A 456 10.70 -11.19 -9.52
CA LEU A 456 11.76 -10.32 -9.00
C LEU A 456 11.27 -8.89 -8.78
N GLU A 457 10.48 -8.36 -9.72
CA GLU A 457 9.92 -7.01 -9.58
C GLU A 457 8.61 -7.00 -8.78
N ALA A 458 7.66 -7.87 -9.13
CA ALA A 458 6.32 -7.81 -8.57
C ALA A 458 6.21 -8.31 -7.13
N GLU A 459 7.07 -9.26 -6.73
CA GLU A 459 7.04 -9.87 -5.39
C GLU A 459 8.21 -9.42 -4.54
N LEU A 460 9.42 -9.35 -5.12
CA LEU A 460 10.63 -8.95 -4.38
C LEU A 460 10.96 -7.47 -4.49
N GLY A 461 10.26 -6.72 -5.36
CA GLY A 461 10.49 -5.28 -5.51
C GLY A 461 11.87 -4.92 -6.07
N VAL A 462 12.53 -5.84 -6.76
CA VAL A 462 13.83 -5.63 -7.40
C VAL A 462 13.63 -4.77 -8.64
N ASP A 463 14.11 -3.54 -8.58
CA ASP A 463 14.00 -2.58 -9.67
C ASP A 463 14.73 -3.03 -10.94
N SER A 464 14.30 -2.51 -12.10
CA SER A 464 14.85 -2.90 -13.40
C SER A 464 16.34 -2.54 -13.57
N VAL A 465 16.86 -1.55 -12.84
CA VAL A 465 18.27 -1.13 -12.89
C VAL A 465 19.14 -2.17 -12.18
N LYS A 466 18.72 -2.60 -10.98
CA LYS A 466 19.33 -3.68 -10.20
C LYS A 466 19.26 -5.00 -10.93
N GLN A 467 18.15 -5.30 -11.60
CA GLN A 467 18.07 -6.50 -12.46
C GLN A 467 19.06 -6.44 -13.63
N VAL A 468 19.22 -5.28 -14.29
CA VAL A 468 20.22 -5.10 -15.36
C VAL A 468 21.65 -5.22 -14.84
N GLU A 469 21.93 -4.66 -13.65
CA GLU A 469 23.21 -4.74 -12.95
C GLU A 469 23.52 -6.20 -12.58
N LEU A 470 22.59 -6.91 -11.96
CA LEU A 470 22.74 -8.31 -11.55
C LEU A 470 22.93 -9.22 -12.74
N LEU A 471 22.14 -9.02 -13.80
CA LEU A 471 22.32 -9.77 -15.04
C LEU A 471 23.67 -9.47 -15.70
N SER A 472 24.20 -8.25 -15.55
CA SER A 472 25.57 -7.90 -16.00
C SER A 472 26.65 -8.61 -15.19
N ARG A 473 26.47 -8.69 -13.87
CA ARG A 473 27.35 -9.47 -12.97
C ARG A 473 27.32 -10.96 -13.33
N VAL A 474 26.15 -11.50 -13.62
CA VAL A 474 25.96 -12.89 -14.10
C VAL A 474 26.65 -13.09 -15.46
N SER A 475 26.41 -12.22 -16.44
CA SER A 475 27.07 -12.30 -17.75
C SER A 475 28.59 -12.27 -17.62
N SER A 476 29.12 -11.42 -16.74
CA SER A 476 30.56 -11.31 -16.47
C SER A 476 31.11 -12.56 -15.77
N ARG A 477 30.37 -13.11 -14.80
CA ARG A 477 30.75 -14.30 -14.03
C ARG A 477 30.82 -15.56 -14.89
N TYR A 478 29.92 -15.68 -15.87
CA TYR A 478 29.80 -16.87 -16.73
C TYR A 478 30.37 -16.68 -18.15
N GLY A 479 30.93 -15.51 -18.49
CA GLY A 479 31.52 -15.24 -19.80
C GLY A 479 30.51 -15.24 -20.95
N LEU A 480 29.30 -14.75 -20.70
CA LEU A 480 28.21 -14.70 -21.68
C LEU A 480 28.42 -13.57 -22.72
N PRO A 481 27.84 -13.67 -23.94
CA PRO A 481 28.03 -12.68 -24.98
C PRO A 481 27.34 -11.37 -24.60
N PRO A 482 27.71 -10.24 -25.25
CA PRO A 482 26.94 -9.01 -25.18
C PRO A 482 25.48 -9.27 -25.61
N ARG A 483 24.53 -8.63 -24.91
CA ARG A 483 23.10 -8.80 -25.16
C ARG A 483 22.73 -8.27 -26.55
N GLU A 484 21.94 -9.03 -27.30
CA GLU A 484 21.45 -8.61 -28.62
C GLU A 484 20.50 -7.41 -28.51
N SER A 485 20.41 -6.62 -29.59
CA SER A 485 19.62 -5.37 -29.68
C SER A 485 18.09 -5.55 -29.55
N GLY A 486 17.60 -6.77 -29.31
CA GLY A 486 16.18 -7.09 -29.04
C GLY A 486 15.90 -7.62 -27.63
N PHE A 487 16.89 -7.65 -26.73
CA PHE A 487 16.74 -8.18 -25.37
C PHE A 487 15.70 -7.39 -24.55
N ARG A 488 14.69 -8.08 -24.03
CA ARG A 488 13.64 -7.49 -23.17
C ARG A 488 13.72 -8.08 -21.76
N LEU A 489 14.07 -7.25 -20.79
CA LEU A 489 14.17 -7.65 -19.39
C LEU A 489 12.83 -8.18 -18.83
N ALA A 490 11.71 -7.60 -19.25
CA ALA A 490 10.35 -8.02 -18.86
C ALA A 490 10.03 -9.49 -19.21
N THR A 491 10.75 -10.10 -20.16
CA THR A 491 10.57 -11.51 -20.51
C THR A 491 11.19 -12.45 -19.46
N TYR A 492 12.12 -11.96 -18.64
CA TYR A 492 12.86 -12.70 -17.62
C TYR A 492 12.53 -12.19 -16.21
N ASN A 493 11.24 -12.11 -15.92
CA ASN A 493 10.72 -11.53 -14.68
C ASN A 493 10.79 -12.44 -13.45
N THR A 494 11.09 -13.74 -13.63
CA THR A 494 11.26 -14.70 -12.52
C THR A 494 12.67 -15.26 -12.44
N MET A 495 13.04 -15.73 -11.25
CA MET A 495 14.34 -16.34 -10.99
C MET A 495 14.60 -17.59 -11.86
N GLY A 496 13.57 -18.41 -12.05
CA GLY A 496 13.61 -19.58 -12.94
C GLY A 496 13.87 -19.19 -14.39
N LYS A 497 13.20 -18.14 -14.89
CA LYS A 497 13.41 -17.66 -16.27
C LYS A 497 14.81 -17.10 -16.50
N ILE A 498 15.39 -16.41 -15.51
CA ILE A 498 16.79 -15.97 -15.58
C ILE A 498 17.73 -17.17 -15.60
N THR A 499 17.45 -18.18 -14.79
CA THR A 499 18.23 -19.43 -14.76
C THR A 499 18.18 -20.15 -16.10
N ASP A 500 17.00 -20.27 -16.70
CA ASP A 500 16.81 -20.89 -18.00
C ASP A 500 17.51 -20.11 -19.12
N PHE A 501 17.46 -18.77 -19.07
CA PHE A 501 18.18 -17.90 -19.98
C PHE A 501 19.69 -18.12 -19.92
N VAL A 502 20.27 -18.10 -18.71
CA VAL A 502 21.71 -18.28 -18.50
C VAL A 502 22.14 -19.68 -18.92
N LEU A 503 21.33 -20.69 -18.62
CA LEU A 503 21.59 -22.07 -19.04
C LEU A 503 21.57 -22.22 -20.56
N GLN A 504 20.61 -21.62 -21.24
CA GLN A 504 20.52 -21.61 -22.70
C GLN A 504 21.74 -20.91 -23.31
N GLN A 505 22.09 -19.72 -22.83
CA GLN A 505 23.26 -18.98 -23.31
C GLN A 505 24.57 -19.74 -23.10
N LEU A 506 24.72 -20.44 -21.97
CA LEU A 506 25.87 -21.30 -21.68
C LEU A 506 25.95 -22.51 -22.61
N ASN A 507 24.82 -23.10 -22.98
CA ASN A 507 24.77 -24.23 -23.91
C ASN A 507 25.06 -23.78 -25.35
N ASP A 508 24.53 -22.63 -25.75
CA ASP A 508 24.78 -22.03 -27.06
C ASP A 508 26.24 -21.54 -27.20
N HIS A 509 26.82 -20.98 -26.13
CA HIS A 509 28.25 -20.60 -26.06
C HIS A 509 29.20 -21.81 -26.03
N GLY A 510 28.79 -22.90 -25.39
CA GLY A 510 29.51 -24.16 -25.43
C GLY A 510 29.53 -24.81 -26.82
N ALA A 511 28.50 -24.56 -27.65
CA ALA A 511 28.40 -25.08 -29.02
C ALA A 511 29.14 -24.22 -30.06
N HIS A 512 29.62 -23.02 -29.71
CA HIS A 512 30.23 -22.06 -30.65
C HIS A 512 31.69 -21.69 -30.37
N THR A 513 32.36 -22.40 -29.45
CA THR A 513 33.84 -22.36 -29.39
C THR A 513 34.38 -23.35 -30.42
N PRO A 514 34.96 -22.92 -31.56
CA PRO A 514 35.68 -23.86 -32.42
C PRO A 514 36.87 -24.40 -31.62
N ALA A 515 37.01 -25.72 -31.62
CA ALA A 515 38.18 -26.40 -31.07
C ALA A 515 39.44 -25.71 -31.61
N SER A 516 40.18 -25.06 -30.72
CA SER A 516 41.51 -24.54 -31.05
C SER A 516 42.37 -25.72 -31.47
N ALA A 517 42.83 -25.65 -32.72
CA ALA A 517 43.63 -26.66 -33.38
C ALA A 517 44.87 -26.99 -32.55
N THR A 518 45.06 -28.28 -32.28
CA THR A 518 46.39 -28.84 -32.05
C THR A 518 47.13 -28.88 -33.38
N GLY A 519 48.17 -28.06 -33.49
CA GLY A 519 49.12 -28.02 -34.59
C GLY A 519 50.31 -27.16 -34.21
#